data_AF-A0A925XGZ7-F1
#
_entry.id   AF-A0A925XGZ7-F1
#
_cell.length_a   1.000
_cell.length_b   1.000
_cell.length_c   1.000
_cell.angle_alpha   90.00
_cell.angle_beta   90.00
_cell.angle_gamma   90.00
#
_symmetry.space_group_name_H-M   'P 1'
#
loop_
_entity.id
_entity.type
_entity.pdbx_description
1 polymer ?
#
loop_
_entity_poly.entity_id
_entity_poly.type
_entity_poly.pdbx_seq_one_letter_code
_entity_poly.pdbx_strand_id
1 'polypeptide(L)'
;MKLASTSQMPSSATSRVAFVESLRGRLLRPGRHWVFVSVAMYALACVLPAMPPIFSDDPIPGWVCLTSMMYGYPPWWANPTYFVAVIASLMNRSRIAVIFAVAAALLAMSLELIGFYDHGMLNTMKDLLPGCLMWIASLQLLACFELWRQWLDWQQRQECLERQSDESVEISPVQSSARQ
;
A
#
# COMPACT_ATOMS: atom_id res chain seq x y z
N MET A 1 -58.35 -15.57 20.42
CA MET A 1 -57.67 -16.05 19.19
C MET A 1 -56.23 -15.54 19.20
N LYS A 2 -55.26 -16.43 19.42
CA LYS A 2 -53.81 -16.12 19.39
C LYS A 2 -53.30 -16.37 17.98
N LEU A 3 -52.88 -15.31 17.27
CA LEU A 3 -52.18 -15.43 16.00
C LEU A 3 -50.74 -15.87 16.29
N ALA A 4 -50.39 -17.06 15.78
CA ALA A 4 -49.05 -17.61 15.88
C ALA A 4 -48.08 -16.77 15.04
N SER A 5 -47.07 -16.22 15.70
CA SER A 5 -45.93 -15.57 15.07
C SER A 5 -45.07 -16.61 14.37
N THR A 6 -45.18 -16.69 13.05
CA THR A 6 -44.34 -17.52 12.20
C THR A 6 -42.89 -17.01 12.29
N SER A 7 -42.07 -17.68 13.09
CA SER A 7 -40.62 -17.52 13.12
C SER A 7 -40.06 -18.00 11.78
N GLN A 8 -39.77 -17.07 10.87
CA GLN A 8 -38.97 -17.36 9.71
C GLN A 8 -37.52 -17.57 10.16
N MET A 9 -37.07 -18.82 10.15
CA MET A 9 -35.65 -19.13 10.29
C MET A 9 -34.87 -18.47 9.14
N PRO A 10 -33.82 -17.67 9.42
CA PRO A 10 -33.00 -17.07 8.39
C PRO A 10 -32.36 -18.19 7.56
N SER A 11 -32.60 -18.17 6.25
CA SER A 11 -32.04 -19.15 5.32
C SER A 11 -30.51 -19.15 5.43
N SER A 12 -29.91 -20.35 5.46
CA SER A 12 -28.46 -20.55 5.55
C SER A 12 -27.66 -19.85 4.43
N ALA A 13 -28.32 -19.48 3.33
CA ALA A 13 -27.75 -18.70 2.23
C ALA A 13 -27.44 -17.25 2.63
N THR A 14 -28.33 -16.59 3.38
CA THR A 14 -28.16 -15.19 3.82
C THR A 14 -26.96 -15.03 4.76
N SER A 15 -26.72 -16.05 5.61
CA SER A 15 -25.58 -16.08 6.53
C SER A 15 -24.22 -16.19 5.81
N ARG A 16 -24.15 -16.97 4.71
CA ARG A 16 -22.91 -17.11 3.93
C ARG A 16 -22.54 -15.84 3.17
N VAL A 17 -23.52 -15.15 2.58
CA VAL A 17 -23.28 -13.89 1.85
C VAL A 17 -22.75 -12.81 2.81
N ALA A 18 -23.39 -12.64 3.97
CA ALA A 18 -22.93 -11.68 4.98
C ALA A 18 -21.53 -11.99 5.51
N PHE A 19 -21.17 -13.27 5.67
CA PHE A 19 -19.83 -13.68 6.08
C PHE A 19 -18.77 -13.36 5.02
N VAL A 20 -19.05 -13.64 3.75
CA VAL A 20 -18.14 -13.33 2.63
C VAL A 20 -17.94 -11.83 2.48
N GLU A 21 -19.00 -11.02 2.60
CA GLU A 21 -18.88 -9.56 2.57
C GLU A 21 -18.10 -9.01 3.76
N SER A 22 -18.30 -9.58 4.96
CA SER A 22 -17.52 -9.21 6.14
C SER A 22 -16.04 -9.55 5.99
N LEU A 23 -15.72 -10.73 5.44
CA LEU A 23 -14.35 -11.16 5.15
C LEU A 23 -13.71 -10.29 4.08
N ARG A 24 -14.42 -10.02 2.98
CA ARG A 24 -13.98 -9.14 1.89
C ARG A 24 -13.72 -7.74 2.43
N GLY A 25 -14.61 -7.21 3.26
CA GLY A 25 -14.43 -5.93 3.92
C GLY A 25 -13.22 -5.88 4.85
N ARG A 26 -12.90 -6.97 5.57
CA ARG A 26 -11.72 -7.03 6.45
C ARG A 26 -10.40 -7.23 5.70
N LEU A 27 -10.38 -8.09 4.68
CA LEU A 27 -9.19 -8.41 3.89
C LEU A 27 -8.79 -7.25 2.97
N LEU A 28 -9.79 -6.62 2.32
CA LEU A 28 -9.54 -5.52 1.39
C LEU A 28 -9.39 -4.16 2.08
N ARG A 29 -9.70 -4.06 3.38
CA ARG A 29 -9.43 -2.82 4.11
C ARG A 29 -7.91 -2.59 4.20
N PRO A 30 -7.43 -1.36 3.95
CA PRO A 30 -6.04 -1.05 4.13
C PRO A 30 -5.69 -1.12 5.62
N GLY A 31 -5.10 -2.26 6.02
CA GLY A 31 -4.54 -2.51 7.35
C GLY A 31 -3.04 -2.79 7.31
N ARG A 32 -2.46 -2.99 8.49
CA ARG A 32 -1.02 -3.29 8.65
C ARG A 32 -0.56 -4.54 7.90
N HIS A 33 -1.48 -5.47 7.61
CA HIS A 33 -1.18 -6.67 6.84
C HIS A 33 -0.62 -6.37 5.44
N TRP A 34 -1.05 -5.30 4.78
CA TRP A 34 -0.51 -4.91 3.47
C TRP A 34 0.95 -4.45 3.53
N VAL A 35 1.33 -3.78 4.63
CA VAL A 35 2.74 -3.44 4.89
C VAL A 35 3.56 -4.71 5.06
N PHE A 36 3.06 -5.69 5.81
CA PHE A 36 3.74 -6.98 5.97
C PHE A 36 3.85 -7.77 4.66
N VAL A 37 2.82 -7.74 3.82
CA VAL A 37 2.87 -8.36 2.47
C VAL A 37 3.94 -7.69 1.62
N SER A 38 4.00 -6.35 1.61
CA SER A 38 5.06 -5.62 0.90
C SER A 38 6.45 -6.00 1.42
N VAL A 39 6.65 -6.05 2.75
CA VAL A 39 7.93 -6.44 3.35
C VAL A 39 8.29 -7.89 3.03
N ALA A 40 7.32 -8.80 3.03
CA ALA A 40 7.54 -10.19 2.65
C ALA A 40 7.96 -10.32 1.18
N MET A 41 7.31 -9.58 0.28
CA MET A 41 7.72 -9.52 -1.13
C MET A 41 9.11 -8.93 -1.30
N TYR A 42 9.45 -7.88 -0.56
CA TYR A 42 10.79 -7.29 -0.54
C TYR A 42 11.84 -8.31 -0.08
N ALA A 43 11.57 -9.02 1.01
CA ALA A 43 12.46 -10.06 1.53
C ALA A 43 12.62 -11.23 0.54
N LEU A 44 11.53 -11.63 -0.13
CA LEU A 44 11.59 -12.62 -1.20
C LEU A 44 12.46 -12.12 -2.36
N ALA A 45 12.42 -10.82 -2.68
CA ALA A 45 13.24 -10.26 -3.75
C ALA A 45 14.74 -10.32 -3.40
N CYS A 46 15.08 -10.23 -2.11
CA CYS A 46 16.45 -10.38 -1.60
C CYS A 46 17.02 -11.80 -1.71
N VAL A 47 16.17 -12.83 -1.74
CA VAL A 47 16.65 -14.22 -1.91
C VAL A 47 16.70 -14.65 -3.37
N LEU A 48 16.14 -13.86 -4.29
CA LEU A 48 16.28 -14.09 -5.72
C LEU A 48 17.57 -13.47 -6.28
N PRO A 49 18.13 -14.03 -7.38
CA PRO A 49 19.25 -13.43 -8.09
C PRO A 49 18.87 -12.03 -8.60
N ALA A 50 19.76 -11.03 -8.40
CA ALA A 50 19.49 -9.65 -8.81
C ALA A 50 20.58 -8.98 -9.68
N MET A 51 21.84 -9.42 -9.63
CA MET A 51 22.87 -9.05 -10.63
C MET A 51 23.82 -10.19 -11.00
N PRO A 52 24.37 -10.18 -12.24
CA PRO A 52 25.52 -11.00 -12.56
C PRO A 52 26.75 -10.32 -11.95
N PRO A 53 27.75 -11.04 -11.46
CA PRO A 53 28.97 -10.38 -11.00
C PRO A 53 29.69 -9.72 -12.18
N ILE A 54 30.26 -8.55 -11.94
CA ILE A 54 31.18 -7.88 -12.88
C ILE A 54 32.51 -8.68 -12.99
N PHE A 55 32.78 -9.61 -12.05
CA PHE A 55 34.09 -10.28 -11.88
C PHE A 55 34.06 -11.81 -11.59
N SER A 56 32.92 -12.49 -11.64
CA SER A 56 32.81 -13.96 -11.46
C SER A 56 31.58 -14.54 -12.16
N ASP A 57 31.56 -15.86 -12.37
CA ASP A 57 30.45 -16.58 -13.03
C ASP A 57 29.31 -16.95 -12.05
N ASP A 58 29.49 -16.74 -10.74
CA ASP A 58 28.52 -17.13 -9.71
C ASP A 58 27.51 -16.01 -9.42
N PRO A 59 26.19 -16.23 -9.53
CA PRO A 59 25.20 -15.17 -9.34
C PRO A 59 25.33 -14.49 -7.97
N ILE A 60 25.34 -13.15 -7.96
CA ILE A 60 25.33 -12.39 -6.70
C ILE A 60 23.94 -12.51 -6.08
N PRO A 61 23.82 -12.93 -4.81
CA PRO A 61 22.54 -12.95 -4.12
C PRO A 61 21.90 -11.56 -4.07
N GLY A 62 20.59 -11.47 -4.32
CA GLY A 62 19.88 -10.19 -4.36
C GLY A 62 20.05 -9.35 -3.09
N TRP A 63 20.18 -9.99 -1.92
CA TRP A 63 20.42 -9.29 -0.66
C TRP A 63 21.69 -8.44 -0.70
N VAL A 64 22.77 -8.86 -1.39
CA VAL A 64 23.99 -8.06 -1.52
C VAL A 64 23.72 -6.82 -2.37
N CYS A 65 23.05 -6.96 -3.51
CA CYS A 65 22.73 -5.84 -4.39
C CYS A 65 21.74 -4.84 -3.78
N LEU A 66 20.78 -5.35 -2.99
CA LEU A 66 19.73 -4.53 -2.37
C LEU A 66 20.19 -3.89 -1.06
N THR A 67 21.13 -4.50 -0.32
CA THR A 67 21.67 -3.94 0.93
C THR A 67 22.92 -3.09 0.73
N SER A 68 23.69 -3.35 -0.32
CA SER A 68 24.88 -2.56 -0.63
C SER A 68 24.48 -1.29 -1.40
N MET A 69 24.79 -0.12 -0.84
CA MET A 69 24.60 1.19 -1.49
C MET A 69 25.60 1.42 -2.64
N MET A 70 25.91 0.38 -3.41
CA MET A 70 27.31 0.13 -3.74
C MET A 70 27.96 1.14 -4.69
N TYR A 71 27.18 2.01 -5.36
CA TYR A 71 27.74 2.95 -6.33
C TYR A 71 27.00 4.30 -6.43
N GLY A 72 26.30 4.74 -5.38
CA GLY A 72 25.60 6.04 -5.43
C GLY A 72 24.54 6.15 -6.53
N TYR A 73 24.11 5.01 -7.06
CA TYR A 73 23.18 4.94 -8.19
C TYR A 73 21.76 5.31 -7.71
N PRO A 74 21.06 6.22 -8.41
CA PRO A 74 19.78 6.76 -7.95
C PRO A 74 18.71 5.70 -7.56
N PRO A 75 18.50 4.61 -8.32
CA PRO A 75 17.52 3.59 -7.95
C PRO A 75 17.75 2.93 -6.59
N TRP A 76 19.01 2.82 -6.13
CA TRP A 76 19.31 2.16 -4.85
C TRP A 76 18.91 3.02 -3.64
N TRP A 77 18.69 4.32 -3.81
CA TRP A 77 18.07 5.17 -2.79
C TRP A 77 16.60 4.79 -2.53
N ALA A 78 15.98 3.98 -3.37
CA ALA A 78 14.65 3.46 -3.12
C ALA A 78 14.60 2.58 -1.86
N ASN A 79 15.68 1.88 -1.51
CA ASN A 79 15.75 1.01 -0.33
C ASN A 79 15.65 1.76 1.00
N PRO A 80 16.55 2.71 1.33
CA PRO A 80 16.42 3.49 2.57
C PRO A 80 15.10 4.27 2.60
N THR A 81 14.64 4.80 1.47
CA THR A 81 13.36 5.51 1.35
C THR A 81 12.18 4.57 1.67
N TYR A 82 12.21 3.34 1.17
CA TYR A 82 11.23 2.29 1.46
C TYR A 82 11.20 1.93 2.95
N PHE A 83 12.37 1.73 3.59
CA PHE A 83 12.42 1.43 5.02
C PHE A 83 11.85 2.57 5.88
N VAL A 84 12.14 3.83 5.54
CA VAL A 84 11.53 4.99 6.20
C VAL A 84 10.01 4.96 6.04
N ALA A 85 9.50 4.64 4.85
CA ALA A 85 8.07 4.52 4.60
C ALA A 85 7.41 3.43 5.45
N VAL A 86 8.02 2.23 5.51
CA VAL A 86 7.55 1.11 6.34
C VAL A 86 7.51 1.51 7.82
N ILE A 87 8.59 2.09 8.34
CA ILE A 87 8.67 2.52 9.75
C ILE A 87 7.60 3.60 10.03
N ALA A 88 7.51 4.62 9.18
CA ALA A 88 6.50 5.66 9.32
C ALA A 88 5.07 5.10 9.27
N SER A 89 4.82 4.11 8.41
CA SER A 89 3.53 3.44 8.31
C SER A 89 3.16 2.70 9.59
N LEU A 90 4.10 1.92 10.14
CA LEU A 90 3.93 1.19 11.40
C LEU A 90 3.74 2.12 12.61
N MET A 91 4.38 3.29 12.59
CA MET A 91 4.23 4.36 13.58
C MET A 91 2.97 5.21 13.38
N ASN A 92 2.08 4.86 12.45
CA ASN A 92 0.86 5.60 12.10
C ASN A 92 1.14 7.06 11.65
N ARG A 93 2.31 7.34 11.08
CA ARG A 93 2.67 8.65 10.51
C ARG A 93 2.31 8.69 9.02
N SER A 94 1.01 8.69 8.72
CA SER A 94 0.49 8.46 7.35
C SER A 94 1.08 9.39 6.28
N ARG A 95 1.15 10.70 6.54
CA ARG A 95 1.72 11.66 5.57
C ARG A 95 3.19 11.36 5.23
N ILE A 96 3.99 11.03 6.24
CA ILE A 96 5.41 10.70 6.05
C ILE A 96 5.51 9.38 5.28
N ALA A 97 4.72 8.37 5.67
CA ALA A 97 4.67 7.08 5.01
C ALA A 97 4.35 7.22 3.52
N VAL A 98 3.32 8.00 3.15
CA VAL A 98 2.95 8.26 1.76
C VAL A 98 4.08 8.92 0.98
N ILE A 99 4.67 10.00 1.50
CA ILE A 99 5.75 10.74 0.82
C ILE A 99 6.92 9.81 0.49
N PHE A 100 7.38 9.06 1.49
CA PHE A 100 8.51 8.16 1.31
C PHE A 100 8.14 6.93 0.46
N ALA A 101 6.93 6.38 0.59
CA ALA A 101 6.51 5.24 -0.24
C ALA A 101 6.46 5.61 -1.72
N VAL A 102 5.88 6.78 -2.04
CA VAL A 102 5.83 7.30 -3.42
C VAL A 102 7.23 7.61 -3.93
N ALA A 103 8.08 8.26 -3.13
CA ALA A 103 9.46 8.52 -3.52
C ALA A 103 10.25 7.23 -3.81
N ALA A 104 10.09 6.20 -2.96
CA ALA A 104 10.72 4.90 -3.16
C ALA A 104 10.23 4.23 -4.46
N ALA A 105 8.93 4.24 -4.71
CA ALA A 105 8.34 3.72 -5.93
C ALA A 105 8.88 4.42 -7.19
N LEU A 106 8.99 5.75 -7.18
CA LEU A 106 9.54 6.52 -8.31
C LEU A 106 11.03 6.23 -8.53
N LEU A 107 11.82 6.15 -7.46
CA LEU A 107 13.24 5.79 -7.54
C LEU A 107 13.41 4.37 -8.11
N ALA A 108 12.58 3.41 -7.70
CA ALA A 108 12.62 2.06 -8.24
C ALA A 108 12.27 2.02 -9.75
N MET A 109 11.26 2.76 -10.18
CA MET A 109 10.88 2.86 -11.61
C MET A 109 12.00 3.44 -12.49
N SER A 110 12.87 4.28 -11.93
CA SER A 110 14.01 4.81 -12.69
C SER A 110 14.98 3.73 -13.16
N LEU A 111 14.99 2.55 -12.51
CA LEU A 111 15.77 1.39 -12.96
C LEU A 111 15.25 0.83 -14.29
N GLU A 112 13.93 0.76 -14.47
CA GLU A 112 13.33 0.30 -15.73
C GLU A 112 13.68 1.25 -16.87
N LEU A 113 13.61 2.57 -16.60
CA LEU A 113 13.94 3.59 -17.59
C LEU A 113 15.37 3.42 -18.11
N ILE A 114 16.33 3.13 -17.23
CA ILE A 114 17.73 2.98 -17.60
C ILE A 114 17.98 1.66 -18.36
N GLY A 115 17.32 0.57 -17.97
CA GLY A 115 17.38 -0.71 -18.67
C GLY A 115 16.89 -0.64 -20.13
N PHE A 116 15.92 0.24 -20.43
CA PHE A 116 15.43 0.45 -21.80
C PHE A 116 16.45 1.17 -22.70
N TYR A 117 17.25 2.09 -22.15
CA TYR A 117 18.21 2.88 -22.93
C TYR A 117 19.49 2.12 -23.27
N ASP A 118 19.85 1.10 -22.48
CA ASP A 118 21.04 0.29 -22.72
C ASP A 118 20.66 -1.13 -23.15
N HIS A 119 20.48 -1.34 -24.46
CA HIS A 119 20.17 -2.65 -25.04
C HIS A 119 21.22 -3.73 -24.69
N GLY A 120 22.43 -3.34 -24.29
CA GLY A 120 23.45 -4.26 -23.77
C GLY A 120 23.12 -4.83 -22.39
N MET A 121 22.51 -4.04 -21.50
CA MET A 121 22.07 -4.50 -20.18
C MET A 121 20.90 -5.48 -20.25
N LEU A 122 20.02 -5.34 -21.24
CA LEU A 122 18.75 -6.08 -21.29
C LEU A 122 18.94 -7.60 -21.47
N ASN A 123 19.97 -8.03 -22.19
CA ASN A 123 20.29 -9.46 -22.34
C ASN A 123 20.95 -10.04 -21.08
N THR A 124 21.74 -9.23 -20.37
CA THR A 124 22.39 -9.62 -19.11
C THR A 124 21.40 -9.65 -17.94
N MET A 125 20.30 -8.90 -18.02
CA MET A 125 19.28 -8.81 -16.97
C MET A 125 18.19 -9.89 -17.01
N LYS A 126 18.10 -10.74 -18.05
CA LYS A 126 16.99 -11.71 -18.18
C LYS A 126 16.88 -12.67 -16.99
N ASP A 127 18.02 -13.16 -16.49
CA ASP A 127 18.05 -14.11 -15.37
C ASP A 127 17.82 -13.45 -14.00
N LEU A 128 17.78 -12.12 -13.98
CA LEU A 128 17.74 -11.27 -12.79
C LEU A 128 16.45 -10.47 -12.70
N LEU A 129 15.73 -10.43 -13.82
CA LEU A 129 14.44 -9.79 -14.00
C LEU A 129 13.41 -10.25 -12.96
N PRO A 130 13.33 -11.52 -12.54
CA PRO A 130 12.37 -11.93 -11.51
C PRO A 130 12.59 -11.25 -10.15
N GLY A 131 13.85 -11.16 -9.70
CA GLY A 131 14.22 -10.49 -8.46
C GLY A 131 13.95 -8.98 -8.51
N CYS A 132 14.37 -8.35 -9.60
CA CYS A 132 14.15 -6.91 -9.84
C CYS A 132 12.66 -6.55 -9.94
N LEU A 133 11.86 -7.31 -10.68
CA LEU A 133 10.42 -7.06 -10.81
C LEU A 133 9.70 -7.24 -9.47
N MET A 134 10.07 -8.26 -8.70
CA MET A 134 9.47 -8.49 -7.39
C MET A 134 9.87 -7.40 -6.38
N TRP A 135 11.11 -6.90 -6.47
CA TRP A 135 11.55 -5.73 -5.72
C TRP A 135 10.72 -4.49 -6.08
N ILE A 136 10.62 -4.13 -7.37
CA ILE A 136 9.80 -2.99 -7.83
C ILE A 136 8.36 -3.15 -7.37
N ALA A 137 7.76 -4.33 -7.58
CA ALA A 137 6.38 -4.62 -7.17
C ALA A 137 6.16 -4.43 -5.67
N SER A 138 7.12 -4.81 -4.83
CA SER A 138 7.02 -4.64 -3.37
C SER A 138 6.93 -3.16 -2.96
N LEU A 139 7.70 -2.30 -3.63
CA LEU A 139 7.71 -0.85 -3.40
C LEU A 139 6.43 -0.19 -3.93
N GLN A 140 5.98 -0.57 -5.13
CA GLN A 140 4.71 -0.10 -5.71
C GLN A 140 3.52 -0.49 -4.83
N LEU A 141 3.51 -1.71 -4.31
CA LEU A 141 2.45 -2.19 -3.43
C LEU A 141 2.32 -1.30 -2.18
N LEU A 142 3.45 -0.93 -1.56
CA LEU A 142 3.44 -0.03 -0.40
C LEU A 142 2.92 1.37 -0.78
N ALA A 143 3.36 1.92 -1.90
CA ALA A 143 2.91 3.23 -2.37
C ALA A 143 1.40 3.26 -2.65
N CYS A 144 0.88 2.28 -3.39
CA CYS A 144 -0.56 2.14 -3.66
C CYS A 144 -1.36 1.99 -2.36
N PHE A 145 -0.87 1.17 -1.44
CA PHE A 145 -1.50 0.98 -0.13
C PHE A 145 -1.56 2.29 0.67
N GLU A 146 -0.46 3.03 0.74
CA GLU A 146 -0.40 4.28 1.50
C GLU A 146 -1.29 5.37 0.88
N LEU A 147 -1.31 5.48 -0.44
CA LEU A 147 -2.22 6.38 -1.16
C LEU A 147 -3.69 6.01 -0.92
N TRP A 148 -4.02 4.73 -0.96
CA TRP A 148 -5.38 4.26 -0.67
C TRP A 148 -5.77 4.60 0.78
N ARG A 149 -4.91 4.30 1.75
CA ARG A 149 -5.15 4.65 3.17
C ARG A 149 -5.41 6.15 3.33
N GLN A 150 -4.57 6.98 2.73
CA GLN A 150 -4.70 8.44 2.79
C GLN A 150 -5.99 8.95 2.12
N TRP A 151 -6.43 8.31 1.03
CA TRP A 151 -7.69 8.64 0.36
C TRP A 151 -8.91 8.31 1.22
N LEU A 152 -8.93 7.16 1.90
CA LEU A 152 -10.01 6.81 2.83
C LEU A 152 -10.07 7.76 4.03
N ASP A 153 -8.91 8.11 4.60
CA ASP A 153 -8.83 9.10 5.69
C ASP A 153 -9.38 10.46 5.26
N TRP A 154 -9.19 10.83 3.98
CA TRP A 154 -9.72 12.06 3.42
C TRP A 154 -11.24 12.00 3.25
N GLN A 155 -11.78 10.90 2.71
CA GLN A 155 -13.23 10.69 2.57
C GLN A 155 -13.96 10.81 3.91
N GLN A 156 -13.45 10.14 4.95
CA GLN A 156 -14.05 10.20 6.29
C GLN A 156 -14.06 11.62 6.88
N ARG A 157 -13.04 12.44 6.56
CA ARG A 157 -13.02 13.83 7.00
C ARG A 157 -14.08 14.68 6.29
N GLN A 158 -14.32 14.44 5.00
CA GLN A 158 -15.38 15.15 4.26
C GLN A 158 -16.75 14.84 4.86
N GLU A 159 -17.06 13.56 5.09
CA GLU A 159 -18.33 13.14 5.70
C GLU A 159 -18.55 13.77 7.09
N CYS A 160 -17.50 13.87 7.91
CA CYS A 160 -17.58 14.53 9.22
C CYS A 160 -17.83 16.04 9.10
N LEU A 161 -17.21 16.71 8.12
CA LEU A 161 -17.39 18.14 7.89
C LEU A 161 -18.81 18.45 7.38
N GLU A 162 -19.35 17.62 6.48
CA GLU A 162 -20.72 17.75 5.97
C GLU A 162 -21.76 17.60 7.10
N ARG A 163 -21.61 16.60 7.97
CA ARG A 163 -22.49 16.42 9.13
C ARG A 163 -22.46 17.61 10.09
N GLN A 164 -21.27 18.17 10.32
CA GLN A 164 -21.14 19.38 11.16
C GLN A 164 -21.78 20.60 10.53
N SER A 165 -21.73 20.75 9.20
CA SER A 165 -22.43 21.84 8.53
C SER A 165 -23.94 21.71 8.68
N ASP A 166 -24.51 20.51 8.53
CA ASP A 166 -25.96 20.29 8.67
C ASP A 166 -26.46 20.59 10.09
N GLU A 167 -25.74 20.11 11.12
CA GLU A 167 -26.06 20.40 12.53
C GLU A 167 -26.00 21.89 12.86
N SER A 168 -25.08 22.64 12.24
CA SER A 168 -24.95 24.09 12.46
C SER A 168 -26.11 24.90 11.86
N VAL A 169 -26.75 24.42 10.80
CA VAL A 169 -27.92 25.07 10.18
C VAL A 169 -29.18 24.88 11.02
N GLU A 170 -29.36 23.72 11.66
CA GLU A 170 -30.55 23.44 12.49
C GLU A 170 -30.61 24.26 13.80
N ILE A 171 -29.47 24.71 14.33
CA ILE A 171 -29.44 25.47 15.59
C ILE A 171 -29.78 26.97 15.38
N SER A 172 -29.73 27.47 14.14
CA SER A 172 -29.85 28.91 13.86
C SER A 172 -31.25 29.53 13.67
N PRO A 173 -32.39 28.82 13.46
CA PRO A 173 -33.68 29.49 13.20
C PRO A 173 -34.53 29.80 14.45
N VAL A 174 -34.18 29.35 15.66
CA VAL A 174 -35.08 29.46 16.83
C VAL A 174 -34.83 30.69 17.71
N GLN A 175 -33.70 31.41 17.57
CA GLN A 175 -33.42 32.57 18.44
C GLN A 175 -33.95 33.94 17.95
N SER A 176 -34.59 34.03 16.78
CA SER A 176 -35.12 35.33 16.29
C SER A 176 -36.57 35.63 16.64
N SER A 177 -37.34 34.69 17.21
CA SER A 177 -38.77 34.89 17.48
C SER A 177 -39.12 35.30 18.93
N ALA A 178 -38.14 35.44 19.82
CA ALA A 178 -38.38 35.76 21.24
C ALA A 178 -38.08 37.23 21.61
N ARG A 179 -37.89 38.12 20.63
CA ARG A 179 -37.79 39.58 20.83
C ARG A 179 -38.87 40.31 20.04
N GLN A 180 -40.13 40.08 20.38
CA GLN A 180 -41.22 41.02 20.13
C GLN A 180 -42.13 41.06 21.36
#